data_AF-U2NQ52-F1
#
_entry.id   AF-U2NQ52-F1
#
_cell.length_a   1.000
_cell.length_b   1.000
_cell.length_c   1.000
_cell.angle_alpha   90.00
_cell.angle_beta   90.00
_cell.angle_gamma   90.00
#
_symmetry.space_group_name_H-M   'P 1'
#
loop_
_entity.id
_entity.type
_entity.pdbx_description
1 polymer ?
#
loop_
_entity_poly.entity_id
_entity_poly.type
_entity_poly.pdbx_seq_one_letter_code
_entity_poly.pdbx_strand_id
1 'polypeptide(L)'
;MESDIENIVNKIMNFKPRNDDWFELEEILEKLYNSNRVGLGLEAMLRIYERYPDEDNDILWGMLHGIEGIENYEVKVIESIARTPSFFGILMINRMLNAKIYSIENINLIDILKSVVGNPIATNYVKETASHFISIGK
;
A
#
# COMPACT_ATOMS: atom_id res chain seq x y z
N MET A 1 5.26 -21.76 -15.76
CA MET A 1 4.21 -20.73 -16.02
C MET A 1 3.41 -20.40 -14.76
N GLU A 2 2.75 -21.35 -14.08
CA GLU A 2 2.15 -21.07 -12.75
C GLU A 2 3.19 -21.01 -11.63
N SER A 3 4.23 -21.86 -11.74
CA SER A 3 5.41 -21.88 -10.86
C SER A 3 6.18 -20.57 -10.76
N ASP A 4 6.14 -19.75 -11.82
CA ASP A 4 7.04 -18.59 -11.94
C ASP A 4 6.43 -17.36 -11.27
N ILE A 5 5.11 -17.17 -11.41
CA ILE A 5 4.38 -16.08 -10.75
C ILE A 5 4.30 -16.32 -9.23
N GLU A 6 4.04 -17.56 -8.81
CA GLU A 6 4.04 -17.92 -7.38
C GLU A 6 5.41 -17.66 -6.74
N ASN A 7 6.50 -17.97 -7.45
CA ASN A 7 7.84 -17.67 -6.99
C ASN A 7 8.09 -16.15 -6.86
N ILE A 8 7.62 -15.35 -7.83
CA ILE A 8 7.72 -13.88 -7.76
C ILE A 8 6.96 -13.35 -6.54
N VAL A 9 5.71 -13.76 -6.37
CA VAL A 9 4.87 -13.34 -5.22
C VAL A 9 5.51 -13.74 -3.89
N ASN A 10 6.03 -14.97 -3.81
CA ASN A 10 6.74 -15.44 -2.62
C ASN A 10 8.00 -14.62 -2.32
N LYS A 11 8.73 -14.15 -3.34
CA LYS A 11 9.88 -13.26 -3.13
C LYS A 11 9.46 -11.90 -2.57
N ILE A 12 8.39 -11.30 -3.08
CA ILE A 12 7.84 -10.04 -2.53
C ILE A 12 7.39 -10.25 -1.07
N MET A 13 6.68 -11.34 -0.79
CA MET A 13 6.22 -11.67 0.56
C MET A 13 7.36 -11.80 1.57
N ASN A 14 8.51 -12.33 1.16
CA ASN A 14 9.65 -12.56 2.02
C ASN A 14 10.74 -11.48 1.93
N PHE A 15 10.54 -10.47 1.08
CA PHE A 15 11.50 -9.40 0.87
C PHE A 15 11.81 -8.65 2.19
N LYS A 16 13.09 -8.39 2.38
CA LYS A 16 13.66 -7.53 3.42
C LYS A 16 14.79 -6.69 2.81
N PRO A 17 14.83 -5.37 3.03
CA PRO A 17 15.94 -4.55 2.55
C PRO A 17 17.23 -4.92 3.27
N ARG A 18 18.37 -4.68 2.62
CA ARG A 18 19.71 -4.93 3.18
C ARG A 18 20.44 -3.60 3.35
N ASN A 19 20.64 -3.15 4.58
CA ASN A 19 21.26 -1.84 4.86
C ASN A 19 20.55 -0.70 4.09
N ASP A 20 19.22 -0.66 4.18
CA ASP A 20 18.35 0.30 3.47
C ASP A 20 18.42 0.22 1.93
N ASP A 21 19.01 -0.85 1.37
CA ASP A 21 18.95 -1.15 -0.06
C ASP A 21 17.66 -1.90 -0.42
N TRP A 22 16.90 -1.28 -1.33
CA TRP A 22 15.62 -1.78 -1.85
C TRP A 22 15.68 -2.26 -3.30
N PHE A 23 16.82 -2.17 -4.00
CA PHE A 23 16.93 -2.51 -5.43
C PHE A 23 16.50 -3.95 -5.75
N GLU A 24 16.75 -4.90 -4.85
CA GLU A 24 16.26 -6.28 -5.01
C GLU A 24 14.73 -6.33 -5.14
N LEU A 25 13.98 -5.46 -4.43
CA LEU A 25 12.53 -5.37 -4.58
C LEU A 25 12.13 -4.85 -5.97
N GLU A 26 12.81 -3.81 -6.47
CA GLU A 26 12.56 -3.25 -7.81
C GLU A 26 12.68 -4.32 -8.90
N GLU A 27 13.75 -5.12 -8.87
CA GLU A 27 13.94 -6.22 -9.82
C GLU A 27 12.86 -7.31 -9.73
N ILE A 28 12.31 -7.55 -8.54
CA ILE A 28 11.22 -8.52 -8.34
C ILE A 28 9.91 -7.93 -8.87
N LEU A 29 9.64 -6.65 -8.61
CA LEU A 29 8.45 -5.94 -9.08
C LEU A 29 8.42 -5.83 -10.61
N GLU A 30 9.56 -5.54 -11.25
CA GLU A 30 9.65 -5.50 -12.72
C GLU A 30 9.21 -6.84 -13.35
N LYS A 31 9.61 -7.97 -12.76
CA LYS A 31 9.19 -9.31 -13.20
C LYS A 31 7.69 -9.52 -12.99
N LEU A 32 7.12 -9.03 -11.90
CA LEU A 32 5.68 -9.07 -11.65
C LEU A 32 4.91 -8.25 -12.69
N TYR A 33 5.33 -7.03 -12.98
CA TYR A 33 4.67 -6.14 -13.94
C TYR A 33 4.69 -6.69 -15.36
N ASN A 34 5.78 -7.37 -15.75
CA ASN A 34 5.90 -8.01 -17.06
C ASN A 34 5.17 -9.37 -17.18
N SER A 35 4.53 -9.87 -16.13
CA SER A 35 3.92 -11.21 -16.10
C SER A 35 2.52 -11.31 -16.72
N ASN A 36 1.88 -10.18 -17.09
CA ASN A 36 0.45 -10.08 -17.40
C ASN A 36 -0.50 -10.59 -16.27
N ARG A 37 0.03 -10.89 -15.07
CA ARG A 37 -0.71 -11.41 -13.91
C ARG A 37 -0.44 -10.58 -12.65
N VAL A 38 -0.18 -9.29 -12.82
CA VAL A 38 0.18 -8.35 -11.73
C VAL A 38 -0.80 -8.38 -10.55
N GLY A 39 -2.10 -8.57 -10.80
CA GLY A 39 -3.12 -8.67 -9.75
C GLY A 39 -2.86 -9.78 -8.72
N LEU A 40 -2.14 -10.85 -9.09
CA LEU A 40 -1.77 -11.92 -8.15
C LEU A 40 -0.74 -11.47 -7.10
N GLY A 41 -0.02 -10.38 -7.36
CA GLY A 41 0.95 -9.82 -6.42
C GLY A 41 0.39 -8.71 -5.51
N LEU A 42 -0.87 -8.31 -5.68
CA LEU A 42 -1.46 -7.17 -4.95
C LEU A 42 -1.32 -7.31 -3.43
N GLU A 43 -1.76 -8.44 -2.87
CA GLU A 43 -1.64 -8.69 -1.43
C GLU A 43 -0.18 -8.66 -0.98
N ALA A 44 0.75 -9.22 -1.78
CA ALA A 44 2.16 -9.23 -1.41
C ALA A 44 2.80 -7.85 -1.40
N MET A 45 2.42 -6.98 -2.34
CA MET A 45 2.86 -5.58 -2.38
C MET A 45 2.30 -4.79 -1.19
N LEU A 46 1.03 -4.96 -0.85
CA LEU A 46 0.44 -4.31 0.34
C LEU A 46 1.12 -4.77 1.64
N ARG A 47 1.50 -6.05 1.73
CA ARG A 47 2.26 -6.60 2.86
C ARG A 47 3.64 -5.96 3.02
N ILE A 48 4.23 -5.37 1.98
CA ILE A 48 5.46 -4.58 2.11
C ILE A 48 5.17 -3.32 2.90
N TYR A 49 4.14 -2.55 2.55
CA TYR A 49 3.75 -1.36 3.31
C TYR A 49 3.39 -1.68 4.75
N GLU A 50 2.73 -2.81 5.01
CA GLU A 50 2.44 -3.25 6.37
C GLU A 50 3.70 -3.56 7.20
N ARG A 51 4.76 -4.09 6.58
CA ARG A 51 6.03 -4.40 7.27
C ARG A 51 6.93 -3.19 7.46
N TYR A 52 6.82 -2.20 6.57
CA TYR A 52 7.63 -0.99 6.56
C TYR A 52 6.72 0.25 6.54
N PRO A 53 5.94 0.48 7.62
CA PRO A 53 4.83 1.44 7.62
C PRO A 53 5.24 2.91 7.49
N ASP A 54 6.49 3.23 7.87
CA ASP A 54 7.03 4.59 7.85
C ASP A 54 8.00 4.83 6.69
N GLU A 55 8.30 3.80 5.91
CA GLU A 55 9.28 3.89 4.84
C GLU A 55 8.73 4.75 3.69
N ASP A 56 9.57 5.64 3.18
CA ASP A 56 9.29 6.53 2.06
C ASP A 56 10.51 6.55 1.12
N ASN A 57 10.44 5.80 0.03
CA ASN A 57 11.49 5.73 -0.98
C ASN A 57 10.90 5.54 -2.39
N ASP A 58 11.70 5.83 -3.42
CA ASP A 58 11.27 5.84 -4.82
C ASP A 58 10.71 4.49 -5.30
N ILE A 59 11.21 3.37 -4.76
CA ILE A 59 10.74 2.03 -5.14
C ILE A 59 9.34 1.78 -4.58
N LEU A 60 9.07 2.21 -3.35
CA LEU A 60 7.74 2.13 -2.75
C LEU A 60 6.73 3.07 -3.42
N TRP A 61 7.17 4.24 -3.90
CA TRP A 61 6.37 5.10 -4.79
C TRP A 61 6.05 4.44 -6.12
N GLY A 62 7.04 3.80 -6.76
CA GLY A 62 6.81 3.02 -7.97
C GLY A 62 5.82 1.87 -7.75
N MET A 63 5.90 1.20 -6.60
CA MET A 63 4.95 0.16 -6.20
C MET A 63 3.53 0.71 -5.99
N LEU A 64 3.37 1.93 -5.47
CA LEU A 64 2.06 2.57 -5.33
C LEU A 64 1.41 2.73 -6.70
N HIS A 65 2.16 3.23 -7.69
CA HIS A 65 1.66 3.37 -9.05
C HIS A 65 1.31 2.03 -9.69
N GLY A 66 2.10 0.99 -9.42
CA GLY A 66 1.81 -0.38 -9.83
C GLY A 66 0.49 -0.90 -9.25
N ILE A 67 0.22 -0.65 -7.96
CA ILE A 67 -1.01 -1.06 -7.28
C ILE A 67 -2.23 -0.31 -7.83
N GLU A 68 -2.13 1.00 -8.06
CA GLU A 68 -3.25 1.82 -8.56
C GLU A 68 -3.75 1.38 -9.96
N GLY A 69 -2.93 0.63 -10.71
CA GLY A 69 -3.30 0.04 -12.00
C GLY A 69 -4.03 -1.30 -11.91
N ILE A 70 -4.23 -1.87 -10.72
CA ILE A 70 -4.83 -3.19 -10.52
C ILE A 70 -6.33 -3.06 -10.23
N GLU A 71 -7.15 -3.90 -10.85
CA GLU A 71 -8.60 -3.90 -10.59
C GLU A 71 -8.93 -4.17 -9.11
N ASN A 72 -9.88 -3.40 -8.55
CA ASN A 72 -10.36 -3.51 -7.17
C ASN A 72 -9.27 -3.30 -6.10
N TYR A 73 -8.18 -2.60 -6.41
CA TYR A 73 -7.11 -2.34 -5.44
C TYR A 73 -7.61 -1.55 -4.23
N GLU A 74 -8.61 -0.69 -4.38
CA GLU A 74 -9.11 0.20 -3.33
C GLU A 74 -9.64 -0.57 -2.12
N VAL A 75 -10.39 -1.64 -2.37
CA VAL A 75 -10.89 -2.53 -1.31
C VAL A 75 -9.71 -3.19 -0.58
N LYS A 76 -8.69 -3.63 -1.32
CA LYS A 76 -7.49 -4.25 -0.73
C LYS A 76 -6.63 -3.28 0.06
N VAL A 77 -6.55 -2.01 -0.35
CA VAL A 77 -5.91 -0.95 0.45
C VAL A 77 -6.63 -0.78 1.78
N ILE A 78 -7.97 -0.73 1.78
CA ILE A 78 -8.76 -0.60 3.01
C ILE A 78 -8.54 -1.81 3.94
N GLU A 79 -8.58 -3.03 3.39
CA GLU A 79 -8.27 -4.25 4.14
C GLU A 79 -6.84 -4.23 4.72
N SER A 80 -5.86 -3.73 3.98
CA SER A 80 -4.46 -3.62 4.43
C SER A 80 -4.29 -2.61 5.56
N ILE A 81 -4.89 -1.42 5.45
CA ILE A 81 -4.90 -0.40 6.52
C ILE A 81 -5.55 -0.95 7.80
N ALA A 82 -6.63 -1.73 7.66
CA ALA A 82 -7.29 -2.35 8.81
C ALA A 82 -6.40 -3.37 9.53
N ARG A 83 -5.46 -4.02 8.82
CA ARG A 83 -4.45 -4.91 9.42
C ARG A 83 -3.32 -4.13 10.08
N THR A 84 -2.63 -3.31 9.29
CA THR A 84 -1.51 -2.47 9.74
C THR A 84 -1.50 -1.17 8.96
N PRO A 85 -1.84 -0.03 9.58
CA PRO A 85 -1.74 1.27 8.92
C PRO A 85 -0.31 1.60 8.50
N SER A 86 -0.17 2.12 7.29
CA SER A 86 1.11 2.51 6.68
C SER A 86 0.96 3.85 5.98
N PHE A 87 2.07 4.58 5.81
CA PHE A 87 2.13 5.86 5.10
C PHE A 87 1.52 5.75 3.70
N PHE A 88 1.99 4.79 2.90
CA PHE A 88 1.47 4.57 1.56
C PHE A 88 0.00 4.16 1.54
N GLY A 89 -0.47 3.35 2.51
CA GLY A 89 -1.88 3.01 2.63
C GLY A 89 -2.76 4.26 2.82
N ILE A 90 -2.45 5.11 3.80
CA ILE A 90 -3.24 6.33 4.04
C ILE A 90 -3.07 7.38 2.94
N LEU A 91 -1.92 7.40 2.26
CA LEU A 91 -1.67 8.26 1.11
C LEU A 91 -2.59 7.88 -0.06
N MET A 92 -2.77 6.59 -0.34
CA MET A 92 -3.70 6.13 -1.37
C MET A 92 -5.15 6.54 -1.05
N ILE A 93 -5.57 6.45 0.22
CA ILE A 93 -6.87 6.97 0.66
C ILE A 93 -6.98 8.48 0.40
N ASN A 94 -5.95 9.26 0.72
CA ASN A 94 -5.93 10.69 0.45
C ASN A 94 -5.96 11.03 -1.05
N ARG A 95 -5.30 10.22 -1.90
CA ARG A 95 -5.36 10.37 -3.36
C ARG A 95 -6.77 10.12 -3.89
N MET A 96 -7.48 9.11 -3.39
CA MET A 96 -8.90 8.87 -3.71
C MET A 96 -9.78 10.06 -3.30
N LEU A 97 -9.58 10.59 -2.08
CA LEU A 97 -10.29 11.78 -1.61
C LEU A 97 -10.05 13.00 -2.51
N ASN A 98 -8.80 13.23 -2.93
CA ASN A 98 -8.45 14.29 -3.88
C ASN A 98 -9.10 14.09 -5.25
N ALA A 99 -9.29 12.85 -5.67
CA ALA A 99 -10.05 12.46 -6.87
C ALA A 99 -11.59 12.52 -6.69
N LYS A 100 -12.07 13.08 -5.56
CA LYS A 100 -13.50 13.19 -5.22
C LYS A 100 -14.21 11.83 -5.06
N ILE A 101 -13.45 10.79 -4.73
CA ILE A 101 -13.96 9.50 -4.29
C ILE A 101 -14.02 9.54 -2.76
N TYR A 102 -15.24 9.51 -2.21
CA TYR A 102 -15.47 9.67 -0.76
C TYR A 102 -15.81 8.35 -0.06
N SER A 103 -16.17 7.32 -0.82
CA SER A 103 -16.52 6.01 -0.29
C SER A 103 -16.23 4.89 -1.27
N ILE A 104 -15.84 3.74 -0.74
CA ILE A 104 -15.66 2.47 -1.46
C ILE A 104 -16.54 1.43 -0.76
N GLU A 105 -17.42 0.74 -1.49
CA GLU A 105 -18.34 -0.27 -0.91
C GLU A 105 -19.11 0.19 0.34
N ASN A 106 -19.58 1.44 0.35
CA ASN A 106 -20.24 2.12 1.48
C ASN A 106 -19.35 2.42 2.70
N ILE A 107 -18.04 2.20 2.61
CA ILE A 107 -17.06 2.59 3.62
C ILE A 107 -16.62 4.03 3.34
N ASN A 108 -16.83 4.93 4.31
CA ASN A 108 -16.40 6.32 4.20
C ASN A 108 -14.87 6.45 4.36
N LEU A 109 -14.20 7.06 3.38
CA LEU A 109 -12.74 7.14 3.36
C LEU A 109 -12.15 8.06 4.43
N ILE A 110 -12.89 9.09 4.86
CA ILE A 110 -12.48 9.94 6.00
C ILE A 110 -12.54 9.15 7.31
N ASP A 111 -13.51 8.27 7.47
CA ASP A 111 -13.62 7.44 8.67
C ASP A 111 -12.50 6.40 8.76
N ILE A 112 -11.98 5.92 7.62
CA ILE A 112 -10.75 5.13 7.58
C ILE A 112 -9.57 5.93 8.13
N LEU A 113 -9.34 7.16 7.67
CA LEU A 113 -8.27 8.01 8.20
C LEU A 113 -8.44 8.28 9.71
N LYS A 114 -9.66 8.53 10.19
CA LYS A 114 -9.93 8.71 11.63
C LYS A 114 -9.60 7.46 12.43
N SER A 115 -9.91 6.26 11.90
CA SER A 115 -9.59 5.01 12.57
C SER A 115 -8.09 4.81 12.74
N VAL A 116 -7.28 5.29 11.78
CA VAL A 116 -5.81 5.24 11.86
C VAL A 116 -5.26 6.08 13.01
N VAL A 117 -5.81 7.30 13.21
CA VAL A 117 -5.40 8.19 14.31
C VAL A 117 -5.55 7.50 15.67
N GLY A 118 -6.62 6.74 15.87
CA GLY A 118 -6.89 5.99 17.09
C GLY A 118 -6.27 4.59 17.17
N ASN A 119 -5.56 4.13 16.12
CA ASN A 119 -5.10 2.74 16.04
C ASN A 119 -3.81 2.54 16.88
N PRO A 120 -3.78 1.61 17.86
CA PRO A 120 -2.59 1.36 18.67
C PRO A 120 -1.41 0.76 17.88
N ILE A 121 -1.66 0.13 16.73
CA ILE A 121 -0.63 -0.45 15.86
C ILE A 121 0.03 0.62 14.97
N ALA A 122 -0.69 1.69 14.63
CA ALA A 122 -0.15 2.76 13.81
C ALA A 122 0.98 3.51 14.53
N THR A 123 2.04 3.79 13.78
CA THR A 123 3.16 4.63 14.24
C THR A 123 2.71 6.07 14.44
N ASN A 124 3.49 6.86 15.18
CA ASN A 124 3.17 8.29 15.36
C ASN A 124 3.21 9.04 14.02
N TYR A 125 4.17 8.72 13.17
CA TYR A 125 4.29 9.33 11.84
C TYR A 125 3.03 9.10 10.99
N VAL A 126 2.53 7.86 10.96
CA VAL A 126 1.30 7.51 10.21
C VAL A 126 0.06 8.20 10.82
N LYS A 127 -0.04 8.29 12.15
CA LYS A 127 -1.15 9.00 12.84
C LYS A 127 -1.16 10.50 12.56
N GLU A 128 0.00 11.14 12.61
CA GLU A 128 0.16 12.57 12.34
C GLU A 128 -0.18 12.87 10.89
N THR A 129 0.30 12.03 9.97
CA THR A 129 -0.01 12.14 8.54
C THR A 129 -1.51 11.97 8.26
N ALA A 130 -2.16 10.97 8.87
CA ALA A 130 -3.61 10.79 8.74
C ALA A 130 -4.40 11.99 9.30
N SER A 131 -3.98 12.53 10.45
CA SER A 131 -4.57 13.74 11.05
C SER A 131 -4.42 14.95 10.13
N HIS A 132 -3.26 15.09 9.50
CA HIS A 132 -3.01 16.15 8.52
C HIS A 132 -3.95 16.02 7.31
N PHE A 133 -4.06 14.83 6.71
CA PHE A 133 -4.96 14.60 5.58
C PHE A 133 -6.43 14.92 5.92
N ILE A 134 -6.91 14.54 7.11
CA ILE A 134 -8.26 14.91 7.58
C ILE A 134 -8.43 16.44 7.65
N SER A 135 -7.38 17.16 8.07
CA SER A 135 -7.44 18.62 8.25
C SER A 135 -7.50 19.41 6.93
N ILE A 136 -6.85 18.90 5.89
CA ILE A 136 -6.75 19.56 4.57
C ILE A 136 -7.77 19.02 3.55
N GLY A 137 -8.31 17.82 3.78
CA GLY A 137 -9.34 17.21 2.95
C GLY A 137 -10.69 17.90 3.13
N LYS A 138 -10.86 19.06 2.48
CA LYS A 138 -12.13 19.78 2.32
C LYS A 138 -12.42 20.01 0.84
#